data_AF-A0A2V8VYX9-F1
#
_entry.id   AF-A0A2V8VYX9-F1
#
_cell.length_a   1.000
_cell.length_b   1.000
_cell.length_c   1.000
_cell.angle_alpha   90.00
_cell.angle_beta   90.00
_cell.angle_gamma   90.00
#
_symmetry.space_group_name_H-M   'P 1'
#
loop_
_entity.id
_entity.type
_entity.pdbx_description
1 polymer ?
#
loop_
_entity_poly.entity_id
_entity_poly.type
_entity_poly.pdbx_seq_one_letter_code
_entity_poly.pdbx_strand_id
1 'polypeptide(L)'
;MGIHYGDFWGHRGFTHSLLFAALLASIVMFIGFRRVASGLTRLPMWVYFFLATASHGFLDAMTDGGLGVAFFSPFDNHRFFLPWTPIRVSPIGVGRFFTDRGLAVLQSELLWICVPAALLALTAWLIRRRAAPSA
;
A
#
# COMPACT_ATOMS: atom_id res chain seq x y z
N MET A 1 -18.42 -6.42 16.46
CA MET A 1 -19.38 -7.46 16.07
C MET A 1 -19.64 -7.30 14.59
N GLY A 2 -19.34 -8.33 13.79
CA GLY A 2 -19.72 -8.40 12.37
C GLY A 2 -18.76 -9.20 11.49
N ILE A 3 -17.45 -9.07 11.73
CA ILE A 3 -16.40 -9.77 10.97
C ILE A 3 -15.21 -9.93 11.92
N HIS A 4 -14.80 -11.16 12.19
CA HIS A 4 -13.58 -11.44 12.92
C HIS A 4 -12.39 -10.94 12.10
N TYR A 5 -11.33 -10.47 12.78
CA TYR A 5 -10.15 -9.89 12.12
C TYR A 5 -9.49 -10.87 11.11
N GLY A 6 -9.72 -12.18 11.30
CA GLY A 6 -9.26 -13.26 10.41
C GLY A 6 -10.23 -13.65 9.29
N ASP A 7 -11.44 -13.09 9.24
CA ASP A 7 -12.42 -13.44 8.21
C ASP A 7 -12.01 -12.92 6.83
N PHE A 8 -12.64 -13.42 5.78
CA PHE A 8 -12.44 -12.96 4.40
C PHE A 8 -12.59 -11.44 4.25
N TRP A 9 -13.61 -10.88 4.90
CA TRP A 9 -13.90 -9.44 4.96
C TRP A 9 -13.19 -8.72 6.13
N GLY A 10 -12.33 -9.44 6.87
CA GLY A 10 -11.49 -8.84 7.88
C GLY A 10 -10.57 -7.77 7.28
N HIS A 11 -10.11 -6.84 8.12
CA HIS A 11 -9.38 -5.65 7.68
C HIS A 11 -8.19 -5.99 6.75
N ARG A 12 -7.43 -7.04 7.07
CA ARG A 12 -6.27 -7.55 6.29
C ARG A 12 -6.60 -8.77 5.40
N GLY A 13 -7.87 -8.92 5.04
CA GLY A 13 -8.40 -9.97 4.19
C GLY A 13 -8.36 -9.60 2.71
N PHE A 14 -9.50 -9.73 2.02
CA PHE A 14 -9.59 -9.59 0.57
C PHE A 14 -9.06 -8.26 0.01
N THR A 15 -9.30 -7.14 0.69
CA THR A 15 -8.88 -5.80 0.23
C THR A 15 -7.36 -5.61 0.21
N HIS A 16 -6.61 -6.47 0.90
CA HIS A 16 -5.15 -6.46 0.93
C HIS A 16 -4.54 -7.55 0.03
N SER A 17 -5.36 -8.23 -0.77
CA SER A 17 -4.91 -9.26 -1.72
C SER A 17 -4.37 -8.65 -3.02
N LEU A 18 -3.52 -9.43 -3.70
CA LEU A 18 -3.01 -9.08 -5.04
C LEU A 18 -4.14 -9.06 -6.08
N LEU A 19 -5.14 -9.94 -5.93
CA LEU A 19 -6.29 -9.96 -6.84
C LEU A 19 -7.10 -8.66 -6.71
N PHE A 20 -7.38 -8.22 -5.48
CA PHE A 20 -8.09 -6.97 -5.26
C PHE A 20 -7.32 -5.78 -5.83
N ALA A 21 -6.00 -5.73 -5.66
CA ALA A 21 -5.15 -4.70 -6.26
C ALA A 21 -5.29 -4.67 -7.79
N ALA A 22 -5.28 -5.83 -8.45
CA ALA A 22 -5.44 -5.93 -9.90
C ALA A 22 -6.85 -5.51 -10.37
N LEU A 23 -7.89 -5.90 -9.63
CA LEU A 23 -9.28 -5.50 -9.91
C LEU A 23 -9.44 -3.99 -9.76
N LEU A 24 -8.96 -3.42 -8.66
CA LEU A 24 -9.06 -1.97 -8.42
C LEU A 24 -8.29 -1.18 -9.48
N ALA A 25 -7.07 -1.58 -9.82
CA ALA A 25 -6.31 -0.96 -10.90
C ALA A 25 -7.06 -1.00 -12.23
N SER A 26 -7.72 -2.12 -12.54
CA SER A 26 -8.52 -2.29 -13.75
C SER A 26 -9.77 -1.39 -13.74
N ILE A 27 -10.47 -1.30 -12.62
CA ILE A 27 -11.65 -0.44 -12.45
C ILE A 27 -11.28 1.04 -12.60
N VAL A 28 -10.22 1.48 -11.92
CA VAL A 28 -9.72 2.86 -12.00
C VAL A 28 -9.35 3.20 -13.44
N MET A 29 -8.64 2.30 -14.13
CA MET A 29 -8.29 2.46 -15.53
C MET A 29 -9.51 2.51 -16.45
N PHE A 30 -10.50 1.66 -16.21
CA PHE A 30 -11.72 1.57 -17.01
C PHE A 30 -12.65 2.77 -16.83
N ILE A 31 -12.75 3.33 -15.63
CA ILE A 31 -13.67 4.44 -15.33
C ILE A 31 -12.97 5.79 -15.52
N GLY A 32 -11.82 5.98 -14.89
CA GLY A 32 -11.14 7.29 -14.79
C GLY A 32 -10.23 7.62 -15.97
N PHE A 33 -9.76 6.62 -16.71
CA PHE A 33 -8.73 6.79 -17.75
C PHE A 33 -9.16 6.26 -19.12
N ARG A 34 -10.47 6.28 -19.43
CA ARG A 34 -11.00 5.86 -20.75
C ARG A 34 -10.32 6.58 -21.91
N ARG A 35 -10.08 7.88 -21.74
CA ARG A 35 -9.32 8.74 -22.65
C ARG A 35 -8.01 9.14 -21.98
N VAL A 36 -7.05 8.22 -21.99
CA VAL A 36 -5.69 8.54 -21.53
C VAL A 36 -5.16 9.69 -22.39
N ALA A 37 -4.63 10.73 -21.75
CA ALA A 37 -4.01 11.86 -22.46
C ALA A 37 -2.94 11.36 -23.44
N SER A 38 -2.83 12.04 -24.59
CA SER A 38 -1.83 11.71 -25.62
C SER A 38 -0.43 11.72 -25.02
N GLY A 39 0.18 10.53 -24.88
CA GLY A 39 1.53 10.35 -24.36
C GLY A 39 1.67 9.39 -23.17
N LEU A 40 0.57 9.06 -22.48
CA LEU A 40 0.57 8.02 -21.44
C LEU A 40 0.01 6.71 -22.02
N THR A 41 0.74 5.62 -21.90
CA THR A 41 0.24 4.29 -22.27
C THR A 41 -0.59 3.72 -21.12
N ARG A 42 -1.64 2.95 -21.45
CA ARG A 42 -2.56 2.37 -20.44
C ARG A 42 -1.85 1.43 -19.47
N LEU A 43 -0.86 0.67 -19.95
CA LEU A 43 -0.19 -0.36 -19.18
C LEU A 43 0.65 0.22 -18.01
N PRO A 44 1.56 1.20 -18.18
CA PRO A 44 2.27 1.81 -17.06
C PRO A 44 1.37 2.41 -15.99
N MET A 45 0.24 3.02 -16.37
CA MET A 45 -0.71 3.55 -15.39
C MET A 45 -1.41 2.45 -14.62
N TRP A 46 -1.82 1.37 -15.31
CA TRP A 46 -2.37 0.20 -14.64
C TRP A 46 -1.36 -0.42 -13.67
N VAL A 47 -0.10 -0.60 -14.10
CA VAL A 47 0.98 -1.11 -13.26
C VAL A 47 1.21 -0.20 -12.06
N TYR A 48 1.19 1.12 -12.25
CA TYR A 48 1.31 2.09 -11.16
C TYR A 48 0.19 1.91 -10.13
N PHE A 49 -1.08 1.86 -10.54
CA PHE A 49 -2.19 1.67 -9.62
C PHE A 49 -2.17 0.31 -8.92
N PHE A 50 -1.78 -0.74 -9.65
CA PHE A 50 -1.59 -2.08 -9.09
C PHE A 50 -0.52 -2.07 -8.00
N LEU A 51 0.68 -1.56 -8.30
CA LEU A 51 1.79 -1.50 -7.36
C LEU A 51 1.49 -0.59 -6.17
N ALA A 52 0.85 0.56 -6.40
CA ALA A 52 0.43 1.45 -5.32
C ALA A 52 -0.53 0.73 -4.36
N THR A 53 -1.54 0.02 -4.90
CA THR A 53 -2.50 -0.71 -4.07
C THR A 53 -1.86 -1.93 -3.38
N ALA A 54 -1.07 -2.72 -4.11
CA ALA A 54 -0.39 -3.89 -3.57
C ALA A 54 0.64 -3.54 -2.49
N SER A 55 1.28 -2.36 -2.61
CA SER A 55 2.22 -1.86 -1.60
C SER A 55 1.58 -1.73 -0.22
N HIS A 56 0.29 -1.43 -0.14
CA HIS A 56 -0.42 -1.35 1.12
C HIS A 56 -0.43 -2.68 1.87
N GLY A 57 -0.83 -3.77 1.19
CA GLY A 57 -0.78 -5.12 1.77
C GLY A 57 0.66 -5.55 2.13
N PHE A 58 1.64 -5.14 1.33
CA PHE A 58 3.04 -5.46 1.61
C PHE A 58 3.58 -4.73 2.86
N LEU A 59 3.27 -3.44 3.01
CA LEU A 59 3.62 -2.65 4.20
C LEU A 59 2.91 -3.17 5.45
N ASP A 60 1.66 -3.62 5.34
CA ASP A 60 0.93 -4.23 6.45
C ASP A 60 1.58 -5.55 6.90
N ALA A 61 2.10 -6.35 5.96
CA ALA A 61 2.86 -7.57 6.28
C ALA A 61 4.24 -7.28 6.89
N MET A 62 4.74 -6.04 6.79
CA MET A 62 5.96 -5.55 7.47
C MET A 62 5.68 -5.00 8.88
N THR A 63 4.43 -5.08 9.37
CA THR A 63 4.10 -4.66 10.73
C THR A 63 4.42 -5.74 11.77
N ASP A 64 4.85 -5.33 12.96
CA ASP A 64 5.22 -6.22 14.07
C ASP A 64 4.03 -6.73 14.91
N GLY A 65 2.80 -6.56 14.45
CA GLY A 65 1.63 -7.08 15.15
C GLY A 65 0.32 -7.04 14.37
N GLY A 66 -0.76 -7.48 15.03
CA GLY A 66 -2.05 -7.76 14.40
C GLY A 66 -2.11 -9.17 13.81
N LEU A 67 -2.94 -9.37 12.79
CA LEU A 67 -2.90 -10.57 11.94
C LEU A 67 -2.13 -10.26 10.66
N GLY A 68 -1.49 -11.26 10.06
CA GLY A 68 -0.83 -11.11 8.77
C GLY A 68 -1.82 -10.80 7.65
N VAL A 69 -1.30 -10.66 6.43
CA VAL A 69 -2.06 -10.26 5.24
C VAL A 69 -2.42 -11.47 4.38
N ALA A 70 -3.64 -11.49 3.84
CA ALA A 70 -4.13 -12.53 2.95
C ALA A 70 -3.86 -12.21 1.47
N PHE A 71 -2.59 -12.28 1.06
CA PHE A 71 -2.17 -11.90 -0.30
C PHE A 71 -2.91 -12.65 -1.42
N PHE A 72 -3.28 -13.91 -1.17
CA PHE A 72 -3.86 -14.82 -2.17
C PHE A 72 -5.38 -14.98 -2.02
N SER A 73 -6.02 -14.17 -1.18
CA SER A 73 -7.48 -14.15 -1.07
C SER A 73 -8.10 -13.76 -2.42
N PRO A 74 -9.23 -14.37 -2.84
CA PRO A 74 -10.12 -15.30 -2.14
C PRO A 74 -9.70 -16.77 -2.19
N PHE A 75 -8.65 -17.12 -2.94
CA PHE A 75 -8.27 -18.51 -3.18
C PHE A 75 -7.64 -19.15 -1.96
N ASP A 76 -6.85 -18.38 -1.21
CA ASP A 76 -6.27 -18.78 0.06
C ASP A 76 -6.35 -17.61 1.05
N ASN A 77 -6.86 -17.90 2.24
CA ASN A 77 -7.00 -16.94 3.33
C ASN A 77 -5.85 -17.01 4.34
N HIS A 78 -4.79 -17.79 4.07
CA HIS A 78 -3.59 -17.81 4.90
C HIS A 78 -3.02 -16.40 5.12
N ARG A 79 -2.60 -16.11 6.36
CA ARG A 79 -2.14 -14.79 6.79
C ARG A 79 -0.62 -14.76 6.85
N PHE A 80 -0.02 -13.93 6.01
CA PHE A 80 1.42 -13.83 5.89
C PHE A 80 1.95 -12.56 6.56
N PHE A 81 2.99 -12.73 7.37
CA PHE A 81 3.92 -11.66 7.71
C PHE A 81 5.18 -11.83 6.88
N LEU A 82 5.90 -10.75 6.63
CA LEU A 82 7.26 -10.85 6.10
C LEU A 82 8.22 -11.30 7.19
N PRO A 83 9.36 -11.93 6.83
CA PRO A 83 10.38 -12.32 7.80
C PRO A 83 11.02 -11.12 8.51
N TRP A 84 10.84 -9.92 7.98
CA TRP A 84 11.32 -8.67 8.55
C TRP A 84 10.16 -7.68 8.72
N THR A 85 9.89 -7.30 9.97
CA THR A 85 8.73 -6.50 10.36
C THR A 85 9.15 -5.24 11.15
N PRO A 86 9.83 -4.27 10.51
CA PRO A 86 10.38 -3.11 11.22
C PRO A 86 9.34 -2.04 11.56
N ILE A 87 8.12 -2.14 11.01
CA ILE A 87 7.06 -1.15 11.16
C ILE A 87 6.25 -1.50 12.41
N ARG A 88 6.06 -0.54 13.32
CA ARG A 88 5.26 -0.82 14.51
C ARG A 88 3.77 -0.80 14.19
N VAL A 89 3.04 -1.81 14.66
CA VAL A 89 1.60 -1.86 14.48
C VAL A 89 0.92 -0.71 15.25
N SER A 90 0.10 0.05 14.54
CA SER A 90 -0.69 1.13 15.14
C SER A 90 -1.86 0.54 15.96
N PRO A 91 -2.08 0.98 17.20
CA PRO A 91 -3.24 0.56 17.97
C PRO A 91 -4.52 1.09 17.31
N ILE A 92 -5.51 0.22 17.12
CA ILE A 92 -6.84 0.61 16.67
C ILE A 92 -7.49 1.43 17.80
N GLY A 93 -7.49 2.76 17.66
CA GLY A 93 -8.13 3.70 18.59
C GLY A 93 -7.30 4.97 18.87
N VAL A 94 -7.91 6.14 18.62
CA VAL A 94 -7.28 7.47 18.73
C VAL A 94 -6.72 7.77 20.13
N GLY A 95 -7.35 7.25 21.19
CA GLY A 95 -6.92 7.49 22.57
C GLY A 95 -5.55 6.89 22.95
N ARG A 96 -5.08 5.85 22.23
CA ARG A 96 -3.75 5.26 22.43
C ARG A 96 -2.67 5.87 21.53
N PHE A 97 -3.08 6.72 20.58
CA PHE A 97 -2.19 7.34 19.60
C PHE A 97 -1.37 8.50 20.20
N PHE A 98 -1.88 9.18 21.22
CA PHE A 98 -1.17 10.26 21.94
C PHE A 98 -0.42 9.75 23.17
N THR A 99 0.24 8.60 23.05
CA THR A 99 1.09 8.01 24.09
C THR A 99 2.50 7.82 23.55
N ASP A 100 3.47 7.52 24.42
CA ASP A 100 4.85 7.20 23.99
C ASP A 100 4.87 6.11 22.91
N ARG A 101 3.94 5.14 23.00
CA ARG A 101 3.76 4.08 22.00
C ARG A 101 3.28 4.61 20.65
N GLY A 102 2.40 5.61 20.63
CA GLY A 102 1.92 6.21 19.39
C GLY A 102 3.00 7.06 18.70
N LEU A 103 3.81 7.81 19.47
CA LEU A 103 4.99 8.50 18.92
C LEU A 103 5.99 7.50 18.32
N ALA A 104 6.18 6.39 19.00
CA ALA A 104 6.97 5.25 18.55
C ALA A 104 6.50 4.65 17.21
N VAL A 105 5.19 4.60 16.98
CA VAL A 105 4.57 4.16 15.71
C VAL A 105 4.82 5.20 14.63
N LEU A 106 4.51 6.48 14.90
CA LEU A 106 4.76 7.58 13.98
C LEU A 106 6.21 7.66 13.52
N GLN A 107 7.17 7.48 14.43
CA GLN A 107 8.59 7.45 14.09
C GLN A 107 8.93 6.29 13.15
N SER A 108 8.34 5.11 13.39
CA SER A 108 8.57 3.94 12.54
C SER A 108 7.95 4.13 11.15
N GLU A 109 6.74 4.69 11.05
CA GLU A 109 6.08 5.00 9.79
C GLU A 109 6.85 6.08 9.01
N LEU A 110 7.34 7.11 9.71
CA LEU A 110 8.17 8.16 9.10
C LEU A 110 9.43 7.57 8.47
N LEU A 111 10.13 6.69 9.20
CA LEU A 111 11.39 6.08 8.75
C LEU A 111 11.19 5.07 7.62
N TRP A 112 10.17 4.22 7.72
CA TRP A 112 10.03 3.06 6.82
C TRP A 112 9.02 3.26 5.69
N ILE A 113 8.15 4.26 5.78
CA ILE A 113 7.14 4.56 4.75
C ILE A 113 7.41 5.93 4.14
N CYS A 114 7.39 6.99 4.94
CA CYS A 114 7.44 8.36 4.42
C CYS A 114 8.80 8.70 3.78
N VAL A 115 9.92 8.38 4.43
CA VAL A 115 11.25 8.68 3.89
C VAL A 115 11.51 7.93 2.57
N PRO A 116 11.32 6.61 2.46
CA PRO A 116 11.45 5.90 1.19
C PRO A 116 10.54 6.44 0.10
N ALA A 117 9.27 6.74 0.41
CA ALA A 117 8.34 7.32 -0.55
C ALA A 117 8.79 8.71 -1.03
N ALA A 118 9.27 9.57 -0.13
CA ALA A 118 9.79 10.89 -0.47
C ALA A 118 11.06 10.81 -1.34
N LEU A 119 11.96 9.87 -1.05
CA LEU A 119 13.16 9.63 -1.87
C LEU A 119 12.80 9.12 -3.27
N LEU A 120 11.83 8.20 -3.38
CA LEU A 120 11.33 7.73 -4.69
C LEU A 120 10.68 8.88 -5.49
N ALA A 121 9.87 9.72 -4.83
CA ALA A 121 9.28 10.89 -5.48
C ALA A 121 10.34 11.90 -5.94
N LEU A 122 11.34 12.19 -5.10
CA LEU A 122 12.43 13.09 -5.42
C LEU A 122 13.28 12.58 -6.59
N THR A 123 13.63 11.30 -6.59
CA THR A 123 14.42 10.69 -7.68
C THR A 123 13.65 10.72 -9.00
N ALA A 124 12.37 10.35 -9.00
CA ALA A 124 11.51 10.45 -10.18
C ALA A 124 11.41 11.90 -10.69
N TRP A 125 11.28 12.87 -9.79
CA TRP A 125 11.24 14.29 -10.14
C TRP A 125 12.57 14.78 -10.75
N LEU A 126 13.71 14.39 -10.19
CA LEU A 126 15.04 14.74 -10.71
C LEU A 126 15.26 14.16 -12.12
N ILE A 127 14.86 12.90 -12.35
CA ILE A 127 14.96 12.25 -13.66
C ILE A 127 14.09 12.99 -14.69
N ARG A 128 12.85 13.33 -14.33
CA ARG A 128 11.94 14.08 -15.21
C ARG A 128 12.46 15.48 -15.54
N ARG A 129 13.10 16.16 -14.59
CA ARG A 129 13.72 17.48 -14.82
C ARG A 129 14.87 17.41 -15.82
N ARG A 130 15.69 16.35 -15.78
CA ARG A 130 16.79 16.16 -16.73
C ARG A 130 16.31 15.77 -18.13
N ALA A 131 15.17 15.10 -18.22
CA ALA A 131 14.56 14.69 -19.49
C ALA A 131 13.76 15.80 -20.18
N ALA A 132 13.47 16.91 -19.49
CA ALA A 132 12.87 18.07 -20.14
C ALA A 132 13.96 18.75 -21.02
N PRO A 133 13.74 18.92 -22.34
CA PRO A 133 14.70 19.62 -23.17
C PRO A 133 14.92 21.03 -22.62
N SER A 134 16.18 21.42 -22.47
CA SER A 134 16.55 22.80 -22.18
C SER A 134 15.93 23.69 -23.26
N ALA A 135 15.02 24.57 -22.83
CA ALA A 135 14.35 25.57 -23.66
C ALA A 135 15.34 26.54 -24.30
#